data_AF-E3SWR7-F1
#
_entry.id   AF-E3SWR7-F1
#
_cell.length_a   1.000
_cell.length_b   1.000
_cell.length_c   1.000
_cell.angle_alpha   90.00
_cell.angle_beta   90.00
_cell.angle_gamma   90.00
#
_symmetry.space_group_name_H-M   'P 1'
#
loop_
_entity.id
_entity.type
_entity.pdbx_description
1 polymer ?
#
loop_
_entity_poly.entity_id
_entity_poly.type
_entity_poly.pdbx_seq_one_letter_code
_entity_poly.pdbx_strand_id
1 'polypeptide(L)'
;HPLASIQEFSVNTKYLKSGTINVDQFKSLGIKGQNTQSGSHDYHPGSRTLFFGNVAQDAILCWRVDDKMTPENVEIAVQDHEKLVYISDLKVIGNYIWVLVNKMP
;
A
#
# COMPACT_ATOMS: atom_id res chain seq x y z
N HIS A 1 -7.42 -0.19 3.05
CA HIS A 1 -6.38 -0.85 3.86
C HIS A 1 -6.53 -0.35 5.30
N PRO A 2 -6.31 -1.19 6.33
CA PRO A 2 -6.46 -0.75 7.72
C PRO A 2 -5.40 0.29 8.10
N LEU A 3 -5.85 1.49 8.47
CA LEU A 3 -5.01 2.56 9.05
C LEU A 3 -4.35 2.19 10.39
N ALA A 4 -4.61 0.98 10.92
CA ALA A 4 -4.05 0.47 12.16
C ALA A 4 -2.97 -0.61 11.96
N SER A 5 -2.77 -1.15 10.74
CA SER A 5 -1.86 -2.28 10.52
C SER A 5 -0.67 -1.94 9.64
N ILE A 6 0.48 -2.53 9.97
CA ILE A 6 1.70 -2.49 9.16
C ILE A 6 1.96 -3.82 8.43
N GLN A 7 1.15 -4.85 8.70
CA GLN A 7 1.28 -6.19 8.12
C GLN A 7 0.65 -6.26 6.73
N GLU A 8 1.31 -6.95 5.80
CA GLU A 8 0.77 -7.24 4.47
C GLU A 8 0.46 -8.73 4.27
N PHE A 9 -0.51 -8.97 3.40
CA PHE A 9 -0.99 -10.30 3.06
C PHE A 9 -1.19 -10.42 1.55
N SER A 10 -1.12 -11.65 1.04
CA SER A 10 -1.50 -11.96 -0.35
C SER A 10 -2.42 -13.17 -0.40
N VAL A 11 -3.25 -13.24 -1.44
CA VAL A 11 -4.12 -14.38 -1.72
C VAL A 11 -4.23 -14.55 -3.23
N ASN A 12 -4.29 -15.79 -3.70
CA ASN A 12 -4.55 -16.03 -5.12
C ASN A 12 -6.03 -15.72 -5.42
N THR A 13 -6.27 -14.87 -6.42
CA THR A 13 -7.63 -14.43 -6.79
C THR A 13 -8.55 -15.58 -7.22
N LYS A 14 -8.02 -16.76 -7.58
CA LYS A 14 -8.83 -17.96 -7.85
C LYS A 14 -9.73 -18.33 -6.65
N TYR A 15 -9.25 -18.14 -5.42
CA TYR A 15 -10.01 -18.43 -4.21
C TYR A 15 -11.14 -17.43 -4.03
N LEU A 16 -10.86 -16.13 -4.24
CA LEU A 16 -11.87 -15.07 -4.21
C LEU A 16 -12.98 -15.29 -5.25
N LYS A 17 -12.59 -15.73 -6.46
CA LYS A 17 -13.54 -16.03 -7.56
C LYS A 17 -14.38 -17.28 -7.31
N SER A 18 -13.91 -18.20 -6.48
CA SER A 18 -14.62 -19.45 -6.17
C SER A 18 -15.81 -19.26 -5.21
N GLY A 19 -15.90 -18.12 -4.54
CA GLY A 19 -16.95 -17.82 -3.55
C GLY A 19 -16.78 -18.49 -2.19
N THR A 20 -15.80 -19.38 -2.04
CA THR A 20 -15.43 -19.98 -0.74
C THR A 20 -14.11 -19.39 -0.27
N ILE A 21 -14.13 -18.67 0.86
CA ILE A 21 -12.96 -18.02 1.45
C ILE A 21 -12.56 -18.80 2.70
N ASN A 22 -11.32 -19.27 2.74
CA ASN A 22 -10.70 -19.84 3.94
C ASN A 22 -9.48 -18.98 4.32
N VAL A 23 -9.35 -18.65 5.61
CA VAL A 23 -8.23 -17.89 6.18
C VAL A 23 -6.87 -18.50 5.83
N ASP A 24 -6.77 -19.83 5.75
CA ASP A 24 -5.52 -20.54 5.40
C ASP A 24 -5.02 -20.25 3.97
N GLN A 25 -5.87 -19.66 3.13
CA GLN A 25 -5.51 -19.27 1.76
C GLN A 25 -4.73 -17.94 1.72
N PHE A 26 -4.78 -17.16 2.80
CA PHE A 26 -4.08 -15.89 2.92
C PHE A 26 -2.67 -16.13 3.43
N LYS A 27 -1.70 -15.59 2.71
CA LYS A 27 -0.28 -15.66 3.05
C LYS A 27 0.15 -14.36 3.68
N SER A 28 0.61 -14.43 4.93
CA SER A 28 1.35 -13.34 5.56
C SER A 28 2.65 -13.08 4.79
N LEU A 29 2.86 -11.85 4.33
CA LEU A 29 4.06 -11.47 3.59
C LEU A 29 5.16 -10.91 4.49
N GLY A 30 4.76 -10.17 5.53
CA GLY A 30 5.66 -9.50 6.46
C GLY A 30 5.14 -8.10 6.83
N ILE A 31 5.99 -7.31 7.46
CA ILE A 31 5.63 -5.96 7.93
C ILE A 31 6.35 -4.89 7.12
N LYS A 32 5.66 -3.76 6.93
CA LYS A 32 6.19 -2.57 6.24
C LYS A 32 7.16 -1.75 7.09
N GLY A 33 7.08 -1.84 8.42
CA GLY A 33 7.90 -1.06 9.36
C GLY A 33 7.08 -0.14 10.28
N GLN A 34 7.75 0.53 11.22
CA GLN A 34 7.06 1.45 12.15
C GLN A 34 6.51 2.68 11.41
N ASN A 35 5.35 3.19 11.84
CA ASN A 35 4.68 4.38 11.27
C ASN A 35 4.30 4.28 9.77
N THR A 36 4.27 3.06 9.22
CA THR A 36 3.96 2.81 7.79
C THR A 36 2.51 2.40 7.53
N GLN A 37 1.59 2.66 8.47
CA GLN A 37 0.17 2.36 8.28
C GLN A 37 -0.37 3.07 7.03
N SER A 38 -1.23 2.40 6.28
CA SER A 38 -1.71 2.90 5.00
C SER A 38 -3.22 2.80 4.87
N GLY A 39 -3.83 3.81 4.27
CA GLY A 39 -5.28 3.85 4.01
C GLY A 39 -5.65 3.23 2.66
N SER A 40 -4.92 3.60 1.63
CA SER A 40 -5.07 3.13 0.25
C SER A 40 -3.75 2.55 -0.28
N HIS A 41 -3.86 1.68 -1.27
CA HIS A 41 -2.73 1.23 -2.08
C HIS A 41 -3.18 0.91 -3.50
N ASP A 42 -2.24 0.88 -4.43
CA ASP A 42 -2.47 0.39 -5.79
C ASP A 42 -1.18 -0.15 -6.42
N TYR A 43 -1.32 -1.05 -7.39
CA TYR A 43 -0.22 -1.82 -7.98
C TYR A 43 0.14 -1.30 -9.37
N HIS A 44 1.40 -0.97 -9.56
CA HIS A 44 1.96 -0.64 -10.87
C HIS A 44 2.58 -1.88 -11.53
N PRO A 45 1.99 -2.41 -12.63
CA PRO A 45 2.44 -3.65 -13.23
C PRO A 45 3.80 -3.53 -13.93
N GLY A 46 4.15 -2.35 -14.47
CA GLY A 46 5.41 -2.16 -15.21
C GLY A 46 6.65 -2.30 -14.34
N SER A 47 6.63 -1.72 -13.14
CA SER A 47 7.74 -1.81 -12.17
C SER A 47 7.54 -2.91 -11.12
N ARG A 48 6.36 -3.55 -11.12
CA ARG A 48 5.93 -4.53 -10.12
C ARG A 48 5.96 -3.96 -8.71
N THR A 49 5.51 -2.71 -8.57
CA THR A 49 5.59 -1.95 -7.32
C THR A 49 4.20 -1.69 -6.78
N LEU A 50 3.98 -1.98 -5.50
CA LEU A 50 2.82 -1.55 -4.74
C LEU A 50 3.12 -0.18 -4.12
N PHE A 51 2.24 0.79 -4.33
CA PHE A 51 2.32 2.12 -3.73
C PHE A 51 1.27 2.26 -2.63
N PHE A 52 1.63 2.89 -1.51
CA PHE A 52 0.77 3.03 -0.33
C PHE A 52 0.63 4.49 0.08
N GLY A 53 -0.59 4.91 0.42
CA GLY A 53 -0.85 6.23 0.97
C GLY A 53 -0.62 6.20 2.47
N ASN A 54 0.42 6.88 2.95
CA ASN A 54 0.82 6.91 4.36
C ASN A 54 0.60 8.30 4.95
N VAL A 55 -0.52 8.45 5.65
CA VAL A 55 -0.92 9.71 6.30
C VAL A 55 0.02 10.05 7.47
N ALA A 56 0.59 9.06 8.15
CA ALA A 56 1.42 9.30 9.33
C ALA A 56 2.72 10.08 9.02
N GLN A 57 3.20 10.04 7.78
CA GLN A 57 4.43 10.70 7.36
C GLN A 57 4.21 11.66 6.18
N ASP A 58 2.96 11.99 5.83
CA ASP A 58 2.61 12.79 4.65
C ASP A 58 3.31 12.30 3.37
N ALA A 59 3.28 10.98 3.14
CA ALA A 59 4.11 10.31 2.16
C ALA A 59 3.37 9.24 1.36
N ILE A 60 3.89 8.96 0.17
CA ILE A 60 3.58 7.76 -0.60
C ILE A 60 4.75 6.80 -0.42
N LEU A 61 4.48 5.63 0.16
CA LEU A 61 5.46 4.56 0.29
C LEU A 61 5.42 3.65 -0.94
N CYS A 62 6.49 2.90 -1.17
CA CYS A 62 6.54 1.91 -2.23
C CYS A 62 7.24 0.62 -1.79
N TRP A 63 6.85 -0.49 -2.42
CA TRP A 63 7.48 -1.79 -2.25
C TRP A 63 7.39 -2.58 -3.55
N ARG A 64 8.51 -3.13 -4.01
CA ARG A 64 8.50 -4.04 -5.17
C ARG A 64 8.11 -5.44 -4.71
N VAL A 65 7.08 -6.01 -5.31
CA VAL A 65 6.45 -7.26 -4.82
C VAL A 65 7.33 -8.51 -4.97
N ASP A 66 8.43 -8.41 -5.72
CA ASP A 66 9.43 -9.47 -5.86
C ASP A 66 10.44 -9.49 -4.70
N ASP A 67 10.54 -8.37 -3.95
CA ASP A 67 11.40 -8.27 -2.78
C ASP A 67 10.66 -8.76 -1.53
N LYS A 68 11.39 -9.27 -0.55
CA LYS A 68 10.79 -9.71 0.71
C LYS A 68 10.12 -8.51 1.40
N MET A 69 8.89 -8.67 1.89
CA MET A 69 8.21 -7.63 2.68
C MET A 69 8.88 -7.50 4.06
N THR A 70 9.85 -6.61 4.13
CA THR A 70 10.55 -6.21 5.36
C THR A 70 10.71 -4.69 5.37
N PRO A 71 10.91 -4.06 6.54
CA PRO A 71 11.06 -2.62 6.63
C PRO A 71 12.18 -2.05 5.74
N GLU A 72 13.25 -2.80 5.52
CA GLU A 72 14.40 -2.39 4.70
C GLU A 72 14.09 -2.36 3.19
N ASN A 73 12.98 -2.96 2.76
CA ASN A 73 12.55 -2.99 1.36
C ASN A 73 11.32 -2.10 1.10
N VAL A 74 10.86 -1.35 2.11
CA VAL A 74 9.77 -0.39 1.98
C VAL A 74 10.37 1.01 2.05
N GLU A 75 10.18 1.78 0.99
CA GLU A 75 10.81 3.08 0.82
C GLU A 75 9.78 4.20 0.64
N ILE A 76 10.21 5.44 0.86
CA ILE A 76 9.42 6.63 0.55
C ILE A 76 9.62 6.97 -0.93
N ALA A 77 8.56 6.87 -1.73
CA ALA A 77 8.58 7.28 -3.13
C ALA A 77 8.48 8.81 -3.29
N VAL A 78 7.65 9.45 -2.46
CA VAL A 78 7.51 10.90 -2.38
C VAL A 78 6.98 11.30 -1.02
N GLN A 79 7.41 12.46 -0.52
CA GLN A 79 6.94 13.06 0.73
C GLN A 79 6.77 14.57 0.53
N ASP A 80 5.65 15.11 1.02
CA ASP A 80 5.36 16.54 0.97
C ASP A 80 4.36 16.90 2.08
N HIS A 81 4.86 17.53 3.15
CA HIS A 81 4.09 17.91 4.33
C HIS A 81 3.04 19.00 4.09
N GLU A 82 3.00 19.64 2.92
CA GLU A 82 1.96 20.62 2.57
C GLU A 82 0.91 20.00 1.64
N LYS A 83 1.35 19.16 0.70
CA LYS A 83 0.49 18.60 -0.35
C LYS A 83 -0.06 17.22 -0.05
N LEU A 84 0.48 16.48 0.92
CA LEU A 84 0.10 15.09 1.22
C LEU A 84 -0.43 14.89 2.66
N VAL A 85 -0.84 15.97 3.33
CA VAL A 85 -1.31 15.99 4.73
C VAL A 85 -2.38 14.94 5.06
N TYR A 86 -3.29 14.67 4.12
CA TYR A 86 -4.29 13.62 4.30
C TYR A 86 -4.63 12.92 2.98
N ILE A 87 -3.86 11.88 2.68
CA ILE A 87 -4.07 11.01 1.52
C ILE A 87 -5.31 10.14 1.76
N SER A 88 -6.40 10.45 1.05
CA SER A 88 -7.66 9.72 1.18
C SER A 88 -7.76 8.53 0.23
N ASP A 89 -7.19 8.65 -0.98
CA ASP A 89 -7.05 7.54 -1.92
C ASP A 89 -5.85 7.76 -2.86
N LEU A 90 -5.37 6.68 -3.47
CA LEU A 90 -4.42 6.71 -4.56
C LEU A 90 -4.78 5.66 -5.63
N LYS A 91 -4.45 5.95 -6.88
CA LYS A 91 -4.65 5.06 -8.03
C LYS A 91 -3.49 5.14 -9.01
N VAL A 92 -3.10 3.98 -9.54
CA VAL A 92 -2.11 3.89 -10.62
C VAL A 92 -2.86 3.80 -11.96
N ILE A 93 -2.61 4.77 -12.85
CA ILE A 93 -3.19 4.81 -14.20
C ILE A 93 -2.06 4.95 -15.21
N GLY A 94 -1.79 3.88 -15.96
CA GLY A 94 -0.58 3.78 -16.76
C GLY A 94 0.66 3.85 -15.86
N ASN A 95 1.56 4.79 -16.15
CA ASN A 95 2.77 5.04 -15.36
C ASN A 95 2.62 6.23 -14.37
N TYR A 96 1.39 6.71 -14.14
CA TYR A 96 1.12 7.84 -13.26
C TYR A 96 0.43 7.38 -11.98
N ILE A 97 0.80 8.00 -10.86
CA ILE A 97 0.10 7.87 -9.59
C ILE A 97 -0.79 9.10 -9.43
N TRP A 98 -2.09 8.88 -9.38
CA TRP A 98 -3.10 9.88 -9.05
C TRP A 98 -3.40 9.78 -7.56
N VAL A 99 -3.36 10.92 -6.87
CA VAL A 99 -3.53 10.98 -5.42
C VAL A 99 -4.67 11.94 -5.10
N LEU A 100 -5.63 11.47 -4.30
CA LEU A 100 -6.69 12.30 -3.77
C LEU A 100 -6.32 12.73 -2.34
N VAL A 101 -6.00 14.00 -2.18
CA VAL A 101 -5.64 14.59 -0.89
C VAL A 101 -6.76 15.51 -0.44
N ASN A 102 -7.20 15.32 0.80
CA ASN A 102 -8.12 16.24 1.44
C ASN A 102 -7.38 17.04 2.50
N LYS A 103 -8.01 18.10 2.99
CA LYS A 103 -7.67 18.67 4.29
C LYS A 103 -8.81 18.27 5.21
N MET A 104 -8.60 17.28 6.07
CA MET A 104 -9.51 17.14 7.21
C MET A 104 -9.29 18.39 8.09
N PRO A 105 -10.34 19.14 8.44
CA PRO A 105 -10.24 20.24 9.40
C PRO A 105 -9.71 19.78 10.75
#